data_AF-A0A6J4HSB9-F1
#
_entry.id   AF-A0A6J4HSB9-F1
#
_cell.length_a   1.000
_cell.length_b   1.000
_cell.length_c   1.000
_cell.angle_alpha   90.00
_cell.angle_beta   90.00
_cell.angle_gamma   90.00
#
_symmetry.space_group_name_H-M   'P 1'
#
loop_
_entity.id
_entity.type
_entity.pdbx_description
1 polymer ?
#
loop_
_entity_poly.entity_id
_entity_poly.type
_entity_poly.pdbx_seq_one_letter_code
_entity_poly.pdbx_strand_id
1 'polypeptide(L)'
;MTLDQSHGRAAAGLASRLDAGSGFGAPPPDAAARGSAARDPYTIDGRPFVGIQVGAVSFVDEGTDAVLDLFKDRGGVNAVLLACHTFDRGTGGRQIAGHPLPDHGIQEYDPEFRGGNFATIHPQFYGKTAIGDFRAPDHPDLDIIQEVIGPAHARGMQVYAWINENPFGPIPKYVPNFPKVLEIDPHGRRARTPCFNHPDYRYWWLSIAEDYVKSYPLDGFAWCSERQGPLGNMLGGQNAVADITCFCEHCRAIAHERGVNVERARRGFLALADYLAAARQGERPVDGHFVTFWRLLLEYPEILAWEKLWTDSQHGMYAEIYGVIKAIRREVQVGWHVMHQNSFSPFYRAEQDYKKMAPFSDFIKVVAYHNCAGPRYAGFHRSLARTIFGDARPEASLELMYGILGVDEAPLDELPQVGWSAEYVRRETARAVANVGERVAILPGIDIDIPTGPEQAQCTPEGTRAAVEAAMAGGARGVILSRKYSEMRLDNLFATKDAIPA
;
A
#
# COMPACT_ATOMS: atom_id res chain seq x y z
N MET A 1 21.09 -11.55 -87.63
CA MET A 1 21.17 -10.09 -87.49
C MET A 1 20.99 -9.78 -86.00
N THR A 2 22.11 -9.43 -85.34
CA THR A 2 22.28 -8.59 -84.10
C THR A 2 21.23 -8.69 -82.97
N LEU A 3 21.56 -9.27 -81.80
CA LEU A 3 22.16 -8.65 -80.57
C LEU A 3 21.17 -7.68 -79.87
N ASP A 4 20.84 -7.75 -78.58
CA ASP A 4 21.75 -7.72 -77.42
C ASP A 4 21.05 -8.11 -76.07
N GLN A 5 21.89 -8.36 -75.06
CA GLN A 5 21.79 -8.95 -73.71
C GLN A 5 21.12 -8.00 -72.68
N SER A 6 20.70 -8.36 -71.45
CA SER A 6 21.49 -9.06 -70.42
C SER A 6 20.69 -9.27 -69.09
N HIS A 7 21.09 -10.35 -68.38
CA HIS A 7 21.05 -10.66 -66.92
C HIS A 7 19.72 -10.61 -66.11
N GLY A 8 19.34 -11.60 -65.27
CA GLY A 8 20.01 -12.81 -64.78
C GLY A 8 19.06 -13.67 -63.90
N ARG A 9 19.07 -14.97 -64.23
CA ARG A 9 18.52 -16.22 -63.63
C ARG A 9 18.46 -16.29 -62.09
N ALA A 10 17.40 -16.80 -61.44
CA ALA A 10 16.84 -18.16 -61.36
C ALA A 10 17.65 -19.17 -60.51
N ALA A 11 17.01 -19.84 -59.56
CA ALA A 11 17.31 -21.25 -59.20
C ALA A 11 16.21 -21.87 -58.33
N ALA A 12 15.82 -23.09 -58.69
CA ALA A 12 14.88 -23.96 -58.02
C ALA A 12 15.63 -25.13 -57.36
N GLY A 13 15.02 -25.72 -56.32
CA GLY A 13 14.77 -27.17 -56.29
C GLY A 13 15.86 -28.14 -55.78
N LEU A 14 15.47 -28.80 -54.68
CA LEU A 14 15.60 -30.23 -54.34
C LEU A 14 16.84 -30.80 -53.60
N ALA A 15 16.49 -31.31 -52.40
CA ALA A 15 16.73 -32.67 -51.89
C ALA A 15 18.10 -33.05 -51.30
N SER A 16 18.09 -33.38 -50.01
CA SER A 16 18.82 -34.53 -49.47
C SER A 16 18.10 -35.13 -48.26
N ARG A 17 18.13 -36.46 -48.19
CA ARG A 17 17.46 -37.36 -47.23
C ARG A 17 18.13 -37.38 -45.85
N LEU A 18 17.29 -37.78 -44.89
CA LEU A 18 17.56 -38.24 -43.53
C LEU A 18 18.50 -39.46 -43.48
N ASP A 19 19.38 -39.54 -42.48
CA ASP A 19 19.23 -40.52 -41.38
C ASP A 19 20.24 -40.35 -40.23
N ALA A 20 19.72 -40.69 -39.04
CA ALA A 20 20.36 -41.21 -37.81
C ALA A 20 21.21 -40.30 -36.89
N GLY A 21 20.77 -40.20 -35.63
CA GLY A 21 21.68 -40.18 -34.47
C GLY A 21 21.28 -39.31 -33.29
N SER A 22 20.54 -39.89 -32.32
CA SER A 22 20.63 -39.65 -30.85
C SER A 22 20.96 -38.22 -30.36
N GLY A 23 20.10 -37.50 -29.65
CA GLY A 23 19.28 -37.93 -28.53
C GLY A 23 18.75 -36.69 -27.81
N PHE A 24 17.47 -36.41 -27.97
CA PHE A 24 16.74 -35.56 -27.03
C PHE A 24 16.05 -36.52 -26.06
N GLY A 25 16.63 -36.65 -24.86
CA GLY A 25 15.98 -37.36 -23.77
C GLY A 25 14.64 -36.69 -23.47
N ALA A 26 13.56 -37.42 -23.63
CA ALA A 26 12.29 -37.09 -23.00
C ALA A 26 12.52 -36.93 -21.48
N PRO A 27 11.84 -35.98 -20.81
CA PRO A 27 11.93 -35.89 -19.36
C PRO A 27 11.46 -37.22 -18.76
N PRO A 28 12.14 -37.74 -17.72
CA PRO A 28 11.75 -38.99 -17.10
C PRO A 28 10.31 -38.89 -16.54
N PRO A 29 9.50 -39.94 -16.69
CA PRO A 29 8.16 -39.98 -16.11
C PRO A 29 8.27 -40.15 -14.58
N ASP A 30 7.47 -39.37 -13.86
CA ASP A 30 7.10 -39.55 -12.46
C ASP A 30 8.19 -40.04 -11.50
N ALA A 31 9.02 -39.11 -11.03
CA ALA A 31 9.24 -39.06 -9.59
C ALA A 31 8.07 -38.27 -9.00
N ALA A 32 7.00 -38.99 -8.66
CA ALA A 32 5.92 -38.47 -7.83
C ALA A 32 6.58 -37.79 -6.62
N ALA A 33 6.61 -36.45 -6.68
CA ALA A 33 6.94 -35.62 -5.55
C ALA A 33 5.97 -36.07 -4.46
N ARG A 34 6.51 -36.70 -3.41
CA ARG A 34 5.78 -36.84 -2.16
C ARG A 34 5.43 -35.42 -1.78
N GLY A 35 4.18 -35.03 -2.05
CA GLY A 35 3.65 -33.73 -1.71
C GLY A 35 3.77 -33.58 -0.21
N SER A 36 4.85 -32.94 0.23
CA SER A 36 4.77 -32.06 1.37
C SER A 36 3.59 -31.16 1.06
N ALA A 37 2.46 -31.37 1.74
CA ALA A 37 1.36 -30.42 1.70
C ALA A 37 2.01 -29.05 1.93
N ALA A 38 1.93 -28.15 0.96
CA ALA A 38 2.55 -26.85 1.06
C ALA A 38 2.10 -26.24 2.39
N ARG A 39 3.06 -26.03 3.31
CA ARG A 39 2.76 -25.49 4.63
C ARG A 39 2.07 -24.16 4.41
N ASP A 40 0.87 -24.03 4.96
CA ASP A 40 0.15 -22.76 4.91
C ASP A 40 1.01 -21.68 5.58
N PRO A 41 1.49 -20.68 4.85
CA PRO A 41 2.43 -19.72 5.39
C PRO A 41 1.76 -18.73 6.36
N TYR A 42 0.42 -18.76 6.46
CA TYR A 42 -0.36 -17.96 7.40
C TYR A 42 -0.82 -18.77 8.63
N THR A 43 -0.38 -20.02 8.77
CA THR A 43 -0.52 -20.83 9.98
C THR A 43 0.86 -21.21 10.51
N ILE A 44 1.33 -20.48 11.51
CA ILE A 44 2.67 -20.62 12.10
C ILE A 44 2.54 -21.36 13.42
N ASP A 45 3.14 -22.55 13.48
CA ASP A 45 3.07 -23.49 14.60
C ASP A 45 1.63 -23.76 15.09
N GLY A 46 0.71 -23.95 14.14
CA GLY A 46 -0.71 -24.23 14.40
C GLY A 46 -1.56 -22.99 14.67
N ARG A 47 -0.95 -21.81 14.81
CA ARG A 47 -1.64 -20.56 15.13
C ARG A 47 -1.80 -19.66 13.90
N PRO A 48 -2.86 -18.83 13.83
CA PRO A 48 -3.03 -17.82 12.79
C PRO A 48 -1.85 -16.84 12.69
N PHE A 49 -1.71 -16.17 11.56
CA PHE A 49 -0.68 -15.15 11.35
C PHE A 49 -0.93 -13.91 12.24
N VAL A 50 0.09 -13.48 12.97
CA VAL A 50 0.05 -12.30 13.83
C VAL A 50 1.30 -11.48 13.55
N GLY A 51 1.15 -10.54 12.63
CA GLY A 51 2.21 -9.63 12.23
C GLY A 51 2.24 -8.40 13.12
N ILE A 52 3.43 -7.87 13.42
CA ILE A 52 3.57 -6.53 14.02
C ILE A 52 4.44 -5.64 13.14
N GLN A 53 4.00 -4.40 12.95
CA GLN A 53 4.80 -3.37 12.29
C GLN A 53 5.76 -2.75 13.29
N VAL A 54 7.06 -2.66 12.97
CA VAL A 54 8.06 -2.13 13.90
C VAL A 54 9.21 -1.45 13.16
N GLY A 55 9.64 -0.30 13.67
CA GLY A 55 10.75 0.48 13.13
C GLY A 55 12.09 0.13 13.79
N ALA A 56 13.19 0.52 13.14
CA ALA A 56 14.54 0.26 13.64
C ALA A 56 14.78 0.82 15.05
N VAL A 57 14.17 1.96 15.38
CA VAL A 57 14.33 2.64 16.67
C VAL A 57 13.98 1.75 17.87
N SER A 58 12.97 0.87 17.75
CA SER A 58 12.58 -0.01 18.86
C SER A 58 13.66 -1.03 19.20
N PHE A 59 14.36 -1.55 18.20
CA PHE A 59 15.45 -2.51 18.41
C PHE A 59 16.70 -1.81 18.96
N VAL A 60 16.96 -0.58 18.51
CA VAL A 60 18.07 0.25 19.02
C VAL A 60 17.84 0.66 20.47
N ASP A 61 16.61 1.05 20.82
CA ASP A 61 16.26 1.56 22.15
C ASP A 61 16.16 0.44 23.20
N GLU A 62 15.56 -0.70 22.83
CA GLU A 62 15.14 -1.73 23.79
C GLU A 62 15.96 -3.03 23.67
N GLY A 63 16.72 -3.21 22.58
CA GLY A 63 17.51 -4.40 22.29
C GLY A 63 16.72 -5.48 21.56
N THR A 64 17.38 -6.13 20.59
CA THR A 64 16.73 -7.07 19.66
C THR A 64 16.06 -8.25 20.34
N ASP A 65 16.77 -8.93 21.24
CA ASP A 65 16.23 -10.10 21.94
C ASP A 65 15.02 -9.75 22.83
N ALA A 66 15.10 -8.66 23.59
CA ALA A 66 14.05 -8.23 24.51
C ALA A 66 12.75 -7.88 23.76
N VAL A 67 12.85 -7.16 22.64
CA VAL A 67 11.69 -6.81 21.81
C VAL A 67 11.05 -8.08 21.22
N LEU A 68 11.84 -9.01 20.68
CA LEU A 68 11.33 -10.24 20.08
C LEU A 68 10.72 -11.19 21.12
N ASP A 69 11.30 -11.29 22.32
CA ASP A 69 10.75 -12.08 23.43
C ASP A 69 9.41 -11.49 23.89
N LEU A 70 9.30 -10.17 24.02
CA LEU A 70 8.06 -9.48 24.35
C LEU A 70 6.97 -9.73 23.29
N PHE A 71 7.32 -9.61 22.01
CA PHE A 71 6.42 -9.88 20.90
C PHE A 71 5.86 -11.29 20.94
N LYS A 72 6.73 -12.29 21.10
CA LYS A 72 6.34 -13.69 21.13
C LYS A 72 5.54 -14.05 22.39
N ASP A 73 6.08 -13.75 23.57
CA ASP A 73 5.58 -14.29 24.83
C ASP A 73 4.37 -13.53 25.34
N ARG A 74 4.28 -12.23 25.06
CA ARG A 74 3.21 -11.37 25.59
C ARG A 74 2.27 -10.87 24.51
N GLY A 75 2.78 -10.51 23.33
CA GLY A 75 1.97 -10.09 22.19
C GLY A 75 1.41 -11.23 21.34
N GLY A 76 1.89 -12.48 21.51
CA GLY A 76 1.47 -13.61 20.67
C GLY A 76 1.92 -13.52 19.21
N VAL A 77 2.77 -12.54 18.87
CA VAL A 77 3.26 -12.24 17.53
C VAL A 77 4.12 -13.39 17.02
N ASN A 78 3.94 -13.73 15.75
CA ASN A 78 4.72 -14.76 15.04
C ASN A 78 5.27 -14.26 13.69
N ALA A 79 5.07 -12.98 13.35
CA ALA A 79 5.69 -12.35 12.20
C ALA A 79 6.08 -10.89 12.48
N VAL A 80 7.27 -10.50 12.05
CA VAL A 80 7.79 -9.14 12.21
C VAL A 80 7.83 -8.45 10.86
N LEU A 81 7.07 -7.35 10.72
CA LEU A 81 7.06 -6.50 9.54
C LEU A 81 7.99 -5.30 9.83
N LEU A 82 9.26 -5.47 9.47
CA LEU A 82 10.34 -4.52 9.75
C LEU A 82 10.26 -3.34 8.79
N ALA A 83 10.13 -2.11 9.30
CA ALA A 83 10.16 -0.91 8.46
C ALA A 83 11.57 -0.64 7.90
N CYS A 84 11.98 -1.44 6.92
CA CYS A 84 13.31 -1.41 6.31
C CYS A 84 13.51 -0.16 5.47
N HIS A 85 12.45 0.36 4.84
CA HIS A 85 12.47 1.61 4.10
C HIS A 85 11.32 2.50 4.54
N THR A 86 11.64 3.69 5.06
CA THR A 86 10.63 4.69 5.39
C THR A 86 11.25 6.07 5.62
N PHE A 87 10.61 7.10 5.07
CA PHE A 87 10.86 8.51 5.39
C PHE A 87 9.79 9.11 6.31
N ASP A 88 8.87 8.26 6.81
CA ASP A 88 7.76 8.68 7.66
C ASP A 88 8.05 8.32 9.11
N ARG A 89 8.01 9.32 10.00
CA ARG A 89 8.03 9.10 11.44
C ARG A 89 6.95 8.11 11.83
N GLY A 90 5.78 8.15 11.20
CA GLY A 90 4.64 7.27 11.43
C GLY A 90 4.87 5.76 11.25
N THR A 91 6.03 5.36 10.72
CA THR A 91 6.44 3.94 10.63
C THR A 91 7.86 3.68 11.15
N GLY A 92 8.79 4.63 11.00
CA GLY A 92 10.20 4.43 11.39
C GLY A 92 10.64 5.10 12.69
N GLY A 93 10.01 6.21 13.09
CA GLY A 93 10.46 7.03 14.22
C GLY A 93 9.78 6.68 15.55
N ARG A 94 9.92 7.55 16.54
CA ARG A 94 9.21 7.53 17.83
C ARG A 94 7.85 8.23 17.70
N GLN A 95 7.13 8.33 18.82
CA GLN A 95 5.81 8.97 18.87
C GLN A 95 5.86 10.42 18.36
N ILE A 96 4.74 10.90 17.81
CA ILE A 96 4.60 12.27 17.34
C ILE A 96 4.59 13.24 18.53
N ALA A 97 5.41 14.29 18.47
CA ALA A 97 5.49 15.31 19.52
C ALA A 97 4.11 15.88 19.87
N GLY A 98 3.78 15.87 21.16
CA GLY A 98 2.49 16.31 21.69
C GLY A 98 1.50 15.17 21.95
N HIS A 99 1.75 13.96 21.44
CA HIS A 99 1.03 12.76 21.84
C HIS A 99 1.75 12.04 22.99
N PRO A 100 1.03 11.40 23.92
CA PRO A 100 1.64 10.64 25.00
C PRO A 100 2.62 9.58 24.49
N LEU A 101 3.82 9.53 25.07
CA LEU A 101 4.79 8.47 24.82
C LEU A 101 4.24 7.11 25.31
N PRO A 102 4.65 5.99 24.68
CA PRO A 102 4.31 4.65 25.16
C PRO A 102 5.00 4.36 26.49
N ASP A 103 4.56 3.31 27.17
CA ASP A 103 5.06 2.86 28.48
C ASP A 103 6.35 2.01 28.40
N HIS A 104 7.02 2.02 27.26
CA HIS A 104 8.27 1.32 26.98
C HIS A 104 9.15 2.15 26.04
N GLY A 105 10.37 1.65 25.75
CA GLY A 105 11.36 2.39 24.97
C GLY A 105 11.87 3.66 25.65
N ILE A 106 12.75 4.38 24.96
CA ILE A 106 13.29 5.64 25.47
C ILE A 106 12.17 6.69 25.53
N GLN A 107 12.05 7.36 26.67
CA GLN A 107 11.00 8.34 26.96
C GLN A 107 11.32 9.73 26.37
N GLU A 108 11.64 9.78 25.08
CA GLU A 108 11.99 11.00 24.36
C GLU A 108 11.39 11.00 22.94
N TYR A 109 11.07 12.18 22.42
CA TYR A 109 10.70 12.34 21.00
C TYR A 109 11.94 12.39 20.10
N ASP A 110 11.75 12.18 18.81
CA ASP A 110 12.78 12.25 17.77
C ASP A 110 12.48 13.36 16.73
N PRO A 111 12.51 14.65 17.13
CA PRO A 111 12.16 15.75 16.23
C PRO A 111 13.01 15.77 14.95
N GLU A 112 14.24 15.27 15.03
CA GLU A 112 15.23 15.20 13.94
C GLU A 112 15.15 13.93 13.08
N PHE A 113 14.14 13.06 13.27
CA PHE A 113 13.96 11.86 12.45
C PHE A 113 13.97 12.22 10.95
N ARG A 114 14.82 11.54 10.18
CA ARG A 114 14.97 11.75 8.73
C ARG A 114 14.43 10.56 7.93
N GLY A 115 14.77 9.35 8.34
CA GLY A 115 14.42 8.13 7.65
C GLY A 115 15.20 7.91 6.35
N GLY A 116 14.84 6.83 5.66
CA GLY A 116 15.50 6.30 4.48
C GLY A 116 15.43 4.77 4.48
N ASN A 117 16.45 4.14 3.93
CA ASN A 117 16.67 2.71 4.02
C ASN A 117 17.56 2.35 5.22
N PHE A 118 17.09 1.45 6.07
CA PHE A 118 17.76 0.96 7.28
C PHE A 118 18.49 -0.38 7.07
N ALA A 119 18.49 -0.95 5.87
CA ALA A 119 19.29 -2.13 5.50
C ALA A 119 20.52 -1.75 4.68
N THR A 120 21.49 -2.65 4.51
CA THR A 120 22.63 -2.40 3.61
C THR A 120 22.15 -2.18 2.17
N ILE A 121 22.65 -1.12 1.51
CA ILE A 121 22.43 -0.85 0.08
C ILE A 121 23.54 -1.54 -0.69
N HIS A 122 23.20 -2.48 -1.57
CA HIS A 122 24.15 -3.18 -2.42
C HIS A 122 24.19 -2.52 -3.82
N PRO A 123 25.20 -1.67 -4.14
CA PRO A 123 25.15 -0.77 -5.30
C PRO A 123 24.96 -1.47 -6.64
N GLN A 124 25.37 -2.73 -6.76
CA GLN A 124 25.23 -3.52 -7.99
C GLN A 124 23.79 -3.68 -8.48
N PHE A 125 22.79 -3.55 -7.62
CA PHE A 125 21.37 -3.68 -8.02
C PHE A 125 20.77 -2.37 -8.54
N TYR A 126 21.38 -1.21 -8.26
CA TYR A 126 20.78 0.11 -8.50
C TYR A 126 21.25 0.79 -9.80
N GLY A 127 21.92 0.06 -10.69
CA GLY A 127 22.51 0.63 -11.92
C GLY A 127 21.51 1.15 -12.96
N LYS A 128 20.21 0.92 -12.79
CA LYS A 128 19.13 1.34 -13.72
C LYS A 128 18.31 2.54 -13.26
N THR A 129 18.67 3.17 -12.14
CA THR A 129 18.01 4.38 -11.66
C THR A 129 19.01 5.50 -11.45
N ALA A 130 18.60 6.73 -11.78
CA ALA A 130 19.35 7.93 -11.42
C ALA A 130 19.13 8.37 -9.97
N ILE A 131 18.18 7.77 -9.23
CA ILE A 131 17.93 8.09 -7.81
C ILE A 131 19.18 7.73 -7.00
N GLY A 132 19.70 8.72 -6.27
CA GLY A 132 20.95 8.61 -5.53
C GLY A 132 20.78 7.94 -4.17
N ASP A 133 21.76 8.17 -3.29
CA ASP A 133 21.78 7.58 -1.94
C ASP A 133 20.51 7.92 -1.14
N PHE A 134 19.91 6.87 -0.59
CA PHE A 134 18.67 6.90 0.19
C PHE A 134 18.84 6.18 1.54
N ARG A 135 20.08 5.94 1.98
CA ARG A 135 20.40 5.38 3.31
C ARG A 135 19.84 6.26 4.42
N ALA A 136 19.21 5.64 5.42
CA ALA A 136 18.76 6.35 6.61
C ALA A 136 19.96 6.81 7.44
N PRO A 137 20.09 8.11 7.77
CA PRO A 137 21.18 8.62 8.58
C PRO A 137 20.96 8.42 10.09
N ASP A 138 19.75 8.04 10.50
CA ASP A 138 19.32 7.97 11.91
C ASP A 138 20.12 6.90 12.69
N HIS A 139 20.46 5.79 12.03
CA HIS A 139 21.26 4.69 12.57
C HIS A 139 22.27 4.21 11.50
N PRO A 140 23.37 4.97 11.26
CA PRO A 140 24.18 4.82 10.05
C PRO A 140 24.86 3.45 9.92
N ASP A 141 25.24 2.83 11.04
CA ASP A 141 25.93 1.54 11.07
C ASP A 141 24.97 0.33 11.15
N LEU A 142 23.66 0.58 11.29
CA LEU A 142 22.67 -0.47 11.51
C LEU A 142 22.19 -1.08 10.19
N ASP A 143 22.36 -2.38 10.03
CA ASP A 143 21.57 -3.16 9.07
C ASP A 143 20.42 -3.84 9.81
N ILE A 144 19.24 -3.25 9.75
CA ILE A 144 18.10 -3.72 10.55
C ILE A 144 17.63 -5.12 10.14
N ILE A 145 17.78 -5.49 8.86
CA ILE A 145 17.36 -6.82 8.41
C ILE A 145 18.35 -7.85 8.96
N GLN A 146 19.65 -7.59 8.81
CA GLN A 146 20.70 -8.49 9.33
C GLN A 146 20.64 -8.66 10.85
N GLU A 147 20.37 -7.58 11.59
CA GLU A 147 20.23 -7.58 13.05
C GLU A 147 19.08 -8.46 13.53
N VAL A 148 17.91 -8.38 12.89
CA VAL A 148 16.68 -9.00 13.41
C VAL A 148 16.41 -10.40 12.86
N ILE A 149 16.82 -10.69 11.61
CA ILE A 149 16.35 -11.89 10.91
C ILE A 149 16.73 -13.20 11.60
N GLY A 150 18.00 -13.34 12.01
CA GLY A 150 18.49 -14.53 12.73
C GLY A 150 17.80 -14.73 14.08
N PRO A 151 17.82 -13.73 14.98
CA PRO A 151 17.14 -13.79 16.28
C PRO A 151 15.63 -14.06 16.20
N ALA A 152 14.94 -13.53 15.18
CA ALA A 152 13.51 -13.79 14.96
C ALA A 152 13.24 -15.22 14.48
N HIS A 153 14.02 -15.71 13.49
CA HIS A 153 13.91 -17.09 13.02
C HIS A 153 14.19 -18.12 14.12
N ALA A 154 15.17 -17.85 15.00
CA ALA A 154 15.47 -18.69 16.17
C ALA A 154 14.27 -18.83 17.14
N ARG A 155 13.35 -17.87 17.11
CA ARG A 155 12.11 -17.85 17.90
C ARG A 155 10.90 -18.42 17.17
N GLY A 156 11.06 -18.86 15.92
CA GLY A 156 9.97 -19.32 15.07
C GLY A 156 9.11 -18.20 14.49
N MET A 157 9.64 -16.97 14.45
CA MET A 157 8.93 -15.82 13.89
C MET A 157 9.36 -15.60 12.44
N GLN A 158 8.42 -15.31 11.55
CA GLN A 158 8.72 -14.89 10.17
C GLN A 158 9.18 -13.42 10.14
N VAL A 159 9.97 -13.04 9.15
CA VAL A 159 10.46 -11.67 8.94
C VAL A 159 10.11 -11.15 7.55
N TYR A 160 9.43 -10.02 7.53
CA TYR A 160 8.97 -9.34 6.33
C TYR A 160 9.66 -7.98 6.21
N ALA A 161 10.15 -7.66 5.02
CA ALA A 161 10.51 -6.29 4.70
C ALA A 161 9.22 -5.47 4.52
N TRP A 162 8.96 -4.52 5.43
CA TRP A 162 7.91 -3.52 5.29
C TRP A 162 8.47 -2.26 4.63
N ILE A 163 8.04 -2.03 3.39
CA ILE A 163 8.39 -0.85 2.61
C ILE A 163 7.29 0.19 2.75
N ASN A 164 7.62 1.34 3.33
CA ASN A 164 6.79 2.52 3.22
C ASN A 164 7.27 3.36 2.04
N GLU A 165 6.45 3.48 0.99
CA GLU A 165 6.70 4.34 -0.17
C GLU A 165 6.85 5.81 0.28
N ASN A 166 6.07 6.22 1.29
CA ASN A 166 5.94 7.58 1.83
C ASN A 166 6.18 8.71 0.81
N PRO A 167 5.31 8.87 -0.19
CA PRO A 167 5.49 9.86 -1.26
C PRO A 167 5.36 11.31 -0.76
N PHE A 168 4.82 11.52 0.44
CA PHE A 168 4.61 12.83 1.05
C PHE A 168 5.73 13.24 2.00
N GLY A 169 6.65 12.31 2.28
CA GLY A 169 7.83 12.59 3.08
C GLY A 169 8.75 13.59 2.39
N PRO A 170 9.71 14.16 3.13
CA PRO A 170 10.73 15.05 2.59
C PRO A 170 11.78 14.32 1.72
N ILE A 171 11.40 13.24 1.00
CA ILE A 171 12.29 12.47 0.12
C ILE A 171 12.98 13.40 -0.91
N PRO A 172 12.28 14.33 -1.59
CA PRO A 172 12.92 15.23 -2.55
C PRO A 172 13.99 16.15 -1.93
N LYS A 173 13.96 16.36 -0.60
CA LYS A 173 14.95 17.15 0.15
C LYS A 173 16.19 16.32 0.49
N TYR A 174 16.03 15.01 0.70
CA TYR A 174 17.09 14.15 1.24
C TYR A 174 17.75 13.23 0.22
N VAL A 175 17.02 12.80 -0.81
CA VAL A 175 17.51 11.83 -1.78
C VAL A 175 17.94 12.54 -3.07
N PRO A 176 19.23 12.45 -3.47
CA PRO A 176 19.71 13.05 -4.70
C PRO A 176 18.92 12.57 -5.92
N ASN A 177 18.69 13.47 -6.88
CA ASN A 177 17.93 13.24 -8.11
C ASN A 177 16.44 12.88 -7.95
N PHE A 178 15.93 12.66 -6.74
CA PHE A 178 14.51 12.38 -6.52
C PHE A 178 13.57 13.46 -7.08
N PRO A 179 13.89 14.78 -7.02
CA PRO A 179 13.04 15.79 -7.66
C PRO A 179 12.77 15.56 -9.15
N LYS A 180 13.63 14.81 -9.87
CA LYS A 180 13.48 14.53 -11.30
C LYS A 180 12.28 13.64 -11.61
N VAL A 181 11.93 12.73 -10.69
CA VAL A 181 10.87 11.73 -10.90
C VAL A 181 9.48 12.17 -10.40
N LEU A 182 9.38 13.41 -9.90
CA LEU A 182 8.13 13.97 -9.41
C LEU A 182 7.07 14.03 -10.52
N GLU A 183 5.82 13.81 -10.12
CA GLU A 183 4.65 13.97 -10.96
C GLU A 183 4.52 15.42 -11.45
N ILE A 184 3.76 15.58 -12.52
CA ILE A 184 3.50 16.89 -13.14
C ILE A 184 2.00 17.19 -13.05
N ASP A 185 1.65 18.41 -12.65
CA ASP A 185 0.27 18.86 -12.52
C ASP A 185 -0.33 19.33 -13.87
N PRO A 186 -1.62 19.73 -13.94
CA PRO A 186 -2.27 20.13 -15.19
C PRO A 186 -1.77 21.48 -15.74
N HIS A 187 -0.88 22.16 -15.02
CA HIS A 187 -0.22 23.42 -15.40
C HIS A 187 1.24 23.20 -15.80
N GLY A 188 1.75 21.96 -15.77
CA GLY A 188 3.14 21.65 -16.10
C GLY A 188 4.12 21.85 -14.95
N ARG A 189 3.64 22.04 -13.71
CA ARG A 189 4.48 22.22 -12.51
C ARG A 189 4.79 20.87 -11.88
N ARG A 190 5.97 20.75 -11.25
CA ARG A 190 6.31 19.58 -10.43
C ARG A 190 5.42 19.55 -9.18
N ALA A 191 4.79 18.40 -8.95
CA ALA A 191 4.05 18.09 -7.74
C ALA A 191 4.98 17.55 -6.64
N ARG A 192 4.39 17.14 -5.50
CA ARG A 192 5.16 16.63 -4.35
C ARG A 192 5.43 15.12 -4.42
N THR A 193 4.59 14.38 -5.13
CA THR A 193 4.60 12.92 -5.21
C THR A 193 5.36 12.43 -6.45
N PRO A 194 5.97 11.23 -6.42
CA PRO A 194 6.68 10.64 -7.56
C PRO A 194 5.75 9.90 -8.53
N CYS A 195 6.14 9.82 -9.81
CA CYS A 195 5.32 9.18 -10.85
C CYS A 195 5.60 7.67 -10.96
N PHE A 196 4.58 6.82 -10.80
CA PHE A 196 4.68 5.36 -11.01
C PHE A 196 5.11 4.94 -12.42
N ASN A 197 4.98 5.83 -13.40
CA ASN A 197 5.36 5.57 -14.79
C ASN A 197 6.74 6.13 -15.16
N HIS A 198 7.43 6.84 -14.24
CA HIS A 198 8.77 7.33 -14.50
C HIS A 198 9.80 6.17 -14.39
N PRO A 199 10.63 5.91 -15.42
CA PRO A 199 11.55 4.78 -15.42
C PRO A 199 12.48 4.72 -14.20
N ASP A 200 13.13 5.83 -13.83
CA ASP A 200 14.02 5.87 -12.66
C ASP A 200 13.31 5.51 -11.34
N TYR A 201 12.06 5.96 -11.16
CA TYR A 201 11.28 5.66 -9.95
C TYR A 201 10.88 4.19 -9.89
N ARG A 202 10.48 3.63 -11.04
CA ARG A 202 10.18 2.21 -11.20
C ARG A 202 11.40 1.35 -10.91
N TYR A 203 12.51 1.63 -11.57
CA TYR A 203 13.73 0.85 -11.38
C TYR A 203 14.28 0.97 -9.97
N TRP A 204 14.15 2.11 -9.29
CA TRP A 204 14.57 2.24 -7.90
C TRP A 204 13.87 1.23 -7.00
N TRP A 205 12.56 1.11 -7.12
CA TRP A 205 11.79 0.17 -6.32
C TRP A 205 11.97 -1.29 -6.70
N LEU A 206 12.10 -1.59 -7.99
CA LEU A 206 12.47 -2.94 -8.43
C LEU A 206 13.87 -3.32 -7.94
N SER A 207 14.80 -2.35 -7.84
CA SER A 207 16.14 -2.56 -7.28
C SER A 207 16.09 -2.84 -5.79
N ILE A 208 15.24 -2.15 -5.00
CA ILE A 208 15.04 -2.44 -3.58
C ILE A 208 14.49 -3.86 -3.38
N ALA A 209 13.49 -4.24 -4.18
CA ALA A 209 12.92 -5.59 -4.12
C ALA A 209 13.96 -6.66 -4.49
N GLU A 210 14.73 -6.44 -5.57
CA GLU A 210 15.80 -7.33 -6.00
C GLU A 210 16.91 -7.46 -4.95
N ASP A 211 17.39 -6.33 -4.42
CA ASP A 211 18.44 -6.28 -3.41
C ASP A 211 18.02 -7.05 -2.17
N TYR A 212 16.91 -6.69 -1.55
CA TYR A 212 16.47 -7.33 -0.32
C TYR A 212 16.26 -8.84 -0.49
N VAL A 213 15.63 -9.24 -1.59
CA VAL A 213 15.29 -10.65 -1.81
C VAL A 213 16.53 -11.48 -2.20
N LYS A 214 17.58 -10.89 -2.78
CA LYS A 214 18.84 -11.60 -3.04
C LYS A 214 19.80 -11.60 -1.85
N SER A 215 19.74 -10.57 -1.01
CA SER A 215 20.72 -10.34 0.05
C SER A 215 20.32 -10.94 1.39
N TYR A 216 19.02 -11.10 1.67
CA TYR A 216 18.54 -11.60 2.97
C TYR A 216 17.55 -12.75 2.82
N PRO A 217 17.53 -13.75 3.71
CA PRO A 217 16.58 -14.87 3.69
C PRO A 217 15.18 -14.47 4.23
N LEU A 218 14.62 -13.35 3.77
CA LEU A 218 13.28 -12.88 4.15
C LEU A 218 12.17 -13.91 3.86
N ASP A 219 11.17 -13.95 4.72
CA ASP A 219 9.93 -14.73 4.52
C ASP A 219 8.91 -13.97 3.66
N GLY A 220 8.95 -12.63 3.71
CA GLY A 220 8.08 -11.82 2.86
C GLY A 220 8.50 -10.38 2.65
N PHE A 221 7.70 -9.71 1.82
CA PHE A 221 7.86 -8.34 1.37
C PHE A 221 6.47 -7.70 1.32
N ALA A 222 6.32 -6.61 2.05
CA ALA A 222 5.06 -5.90 2.20
C ALA A 222 5.24 -4.45 1.76
N TRP A 223 4.43 -4.00 0.81
CA TRP A 223 4.53 -2.64 0.30
C TRP A 223 3.36 -1.76 0.75
N CYS A 224 3.69 -0.57 1.24
CA CYS A 224 2.77 0.45 1.67
C CYS A 224 2.81 1.68 0.79
N SER A 225 1.72 1.93 0.06
CA SER A 225 1.50 3.17 -0.70
C SER A 225 0.14 3.74 -0.32
N GLU A 226 0.15 4.84 0.43
CA GLU A 226 -1.07 5.52 0.89
C GLU A 226 -1.43 6.68 -0.05
N ARG A 227 -1.66 6.37 -1.32
CA ARG A 227 -1.98 7.35 -2.38
C ARG A 227 -3.32 7.05 -3.04
N GLN A 228 -3.91 8.08 -3.62
CA GLN A 228 -5.07 8.00 -4.51
C GLN A 228 -4.85 8.88 -5.73
N GLY A 229 -5.66 8.62 -6.77
CA GLY A 229 -5.60 9.34 -8.02
C GLY A 229 -6.10 10.79 -7.92
N PRO A 230 -5.95 11.56 -9.01
CA PRO A 230 -6.30 12.97 -9.06
C PRO A 230 -7.77 13.27 -8.71
N LEU A 231 -8.72 12.44 -9.13
CA LEU A 231 -10.13 12.61 -8.75
C LEU A 231 -10.33 12.31 -7.26
N GLY A 232 -9.79 11.20 -6.75
CA GLY A 232 -9.84 10.90 -5.32
C GLY A 232 -9.28 12.03 -4.47
N ASN A 233 -8.14 12.59 -4.86
CA ASN A 233 -7.51 13.75 -4.23
C ASN A 233 -8.43 14.98 -4.18
N MET A 234 -9.16 15.25 -5.25
CA MET A 234 -10.07 16.39 -5.32
C MET A 234 -11.34 16.19 -4.47
N LEU A 235 -11.83 14.96 -4.36
CA LEU A 235 -12.97 14.61 -3.49
C LEU A 235 -12.58 14.66 -2.00
N GLY A 236 -11.30 14.47 -1.68
CA GLY A 236 -10.73 14.59 -0.35
C GLY A 236 -10.55 13.26 0.36
N GLY A 237 -10.37 13.32 1.67
CA GLY A 237 -9.99 12.17 2.51
C GLY A 237 -8.70 12.47 3.27
N GLN A 238 -8.38 11.63 4.25
CA GLN A 238 -7.25 11.86 5.15
C GLN A 238 -5.91 12.01 4.41
N ASN A 239 -5.71 11.22 3.35
CA ASN A 239 -4.47 11.18 2.58
C ASN A 239 -4.60 11.92 1.24
N ALA A 240 -5.65 12.74 1.07
CA ALA A 240 -5.81 13.55 -0.12
C ALA A 240 -4.74 14.64 -0.19
N VAL A 241 -4.14 14.80 -1.36
CA VAL A 241 -3.22 15.90 -1.64
C VAL A 241 -3.83 16.93 -2.55
N ALA A 242 -3.33 18.16 -2.48
CA ALA A 242 -3.73 19.25 -3.38
C ALA A 242 -3.28 19.03 -4.83
N ASP A 243 -2.35 18.10 -5.07
CA ASP A 243 -1.77 17.83 -6.37
C ASP A 243 -2.75 17.03 -7.25
N ILE A 244 -3.00 17.53 -8.46
CA ILE A 244 -3.86 16.89 -9.47
C ILE A 244 -2.94 16.28 -10.54
N THR A 245 -2.51 15.05 -10.33
CA THR A 245 -1.40 14.45 -11.08
C THR A 245 -1.78 13.10 -11.69
N CYS A 246 -1.05 12.56 -12.66
CA CYS A 246 0.20 13.03 -13.24
C CYS A 246 0.07 13.26 -14.74
N PHE A 247 0.53 14.43 -15.23
CA PHE A 247 0.56 14.87 -16.62
C PHE A 247 1.98 14.88 -17.24
N CYS A 248 2.91 14.10 -16.68
CA CYS A 248 4.27 13.99 -17.24
C CYS A 248 4.25 13.25 -18.59
N GLU A 249 5.35 13.32 -19.33
CA GLU A 249 5.47 12.70 -20.67
C GLU A 249 5.12 11.20 -20.68
N HIS A 250 5.49 10.47 -19.62
CA HIS A 250 5.21 9.03 -19.51
C HIS A 250 3.71 8.73 -19.35
N CYS A 251 3.01 9.49 -18.49
CA CYS A 251 1.56 9.33 -18.33
C CYS A 251 0.81 9.76 -19.60
N ARG A 252 1.29 10.82 -20.28
CA ARG A 252 0.73 11.25 -21.58
C ARG A 252 0.88 10.16 -22.63
N ALA A 253 2.04 9.51 -22.71
CA ALA A 253 2.26 8.39 -23.63
C ALA A 253 1.28 7.24 -23.40
N ILE A 254 1.12 6.79 -22.13
CA ILE A 254 0.16 5.74 -21.76
C ILE A 254 -1.28 6.18 -22.10
N ALA A 255 -1.63 7.44 -21.85
CA ALA A 255 -2.94 7.97 -22.19
C ALA A 255 -3.20 7.90 -23.70
N HIS A 256 -2.22 8.27 -24.54
CA HIS A 256 -2.32 8.16 -25.99
C HIS A 256 -2.51 6.71 -26.45
N GLU A 257 -1.78 5.76 -25.87
CA GLU A 257 -1.93 4.32 -26.16
C GLU A 257 -3.33 3.79 -25.79
N ARG A 258 -3.92 4.32 -24.71
CA ARG A 258 -5.29 3.97 -24.26
C ARG A 258 -6.39 4.75 -24.97
N GLY A 259 -6.06 5.63 -25.92
CA GLY A 259 -7.04 6.49 -26.60
C GLY A 259 -7.67 7.57 -25.71
N VAL A 260 -7.02 7.93 -24.59
CA VAL A 260 -7.48 8.97 -23.67
C VAL A 260 -6.97 10.33 -24.14
N ASN A 261 -7.87 11.30 -24.30
CA ASN A 261 -7.51 12.65 -24.73
C ASN A 261 -6.90 13.45 -23.57
N VAL A 262 -5.58 13.59 -23.57
CA VAL A 262 -4.81 14.29 -22.53
C VAL A 262 -5.30 15.72 -22.29
N GLU A 263 -5.54 16.51 -23.34
CA GLU A 263 -5.93 17.91 -23.18
C GLU A 263 -7.38 18.06 -22.70
N ARG A 264 -8.25 17.10 -23.00
CA ARG A 264 -9.58 17.05 -22.38
C ARG A 264 -9.50 16.64 -20.91
N ALA A 265 -8.67 15.66 -20.55
CA ALA A 265 -8.42 15.31 -19.15
C ALA A 265 -7.95 16.55 -18.37
N ARG A 266 -6.93 17.24 -18.89
CA ARG A 266 -6.36 18.46 -18.30
C ARG A 266 -7.43 19.54 -18.09
N ARG A 267 -8.24 19.85 -19.11
CA ARG A 267 -9.33 20.83 -19.00
C ARG A 267 -10.43 20.40 -18.03
N GLY A 268 -10.80 19.11 -18.04
CA GLY A 268 -11.80 18.56 -17.14
C GLY A 268 -11.40 18.70 -15.67
N PHE A 269 -10.14 18.38 -15.34
CA PHE A 269 -9.63 18.56 -13.98
C PHE A 269 -9.55 20.02 -13.55
N LEU A 270 -9.18 20.94 -14.45
CA LEU A 270 -9.20 22.38 -14.13
C LEU A 270 -10.63 22.87 -13.87
N ALA A 271 -11.59 22.50 -14.72
CA ALA A 271 -12.99 22.85 -14.52
C ALA A 271 -13.55 22.25 -13.22
N LEU A 272 -13.18 21.01 -12.89
CA LEU A 272 -13.55 20.38 -11.63
C LEU A 272 -12.91 21.10 -10.43
N ALA A 273 -11.67 21.59 -10.56
CA ALA A 273 -10.98 22.31 -9.50
C ALA A 273 -11.66 23.65 -9.21
N ASP A 274 -11.99 24.40 -10.26
CA ASP A 274 -12.71 25.68 -10.16
C ASP A 274 -14.07 25.48 -9.48
N TYR A 275 -14.83 24.46 -9.91
CA TYR A 275 -16.11 24.10 -9.29
C TYR A 275 -15.97 23.77 -7.79
N LEU A 276 -15.04 22.88 -7.43
CA LEU A 276 -14.86 22.48 -6.03
C LEU A 276 -14.34 23.62 -5.16
N ALA A 277 -13.53 24.53 -5.72
CA ALA A 277 -13.08 25.73 -5.02
C ALA A 277 -14.24 26.69 -4.73
N ALA A 278 -15.13 26.92 -5.70
CA ALA A 278 -16.34 27.73 -5.51
C ALA A 278 -17.31 27.09 -4.49
N ALA A 279 -17.54 25.78 -4.60
CA ALA A 279 -18.40 25.04 -3.66
C ALA A 279 -17.90 25.15 -2.21
N ARG A 280 -16.58 25.04 -1.98
CA ARG A 280 -15.97 25.21 -0.66
C ARG A 280 -16.11 26.62 -0.09
N GLN A 281 -16.33 27.63 -0.94
CA GLN A 281 -16.62 29.00 -0.53
C GLN A 281 -18.11 29.25 -0.27
N GLY A 282 -18.95 28.21 -0.39
CA GLY A 282 -20.40 28.29 -0.17
C GLY A 282 -21.17 28.72 -1.42
N GLU A 283 -20.53 28.80 -2.58
CA GLU A 283 -21.22 29.09 -3.83
C GLU A 283 -21.99 27.86 -4.30
N ARG A 284 -23.32 28.00 -4.35
CA ARG A 284 -24.20 26.95 -4.83
C ARG A 284 -24.46 27.10 -6.34
N PRO A 285 -24.14 26.09 -7.17
CA PRO A 285 -24.53 26.10 -8.59
C PRO A 285 -26.06 26.15 -8.75
N VAL A 286 -26.54 26.74 -9.84
CA VAL A 286 -27.99 26.89 -10.12
C VAL A 286 -28.72 25.55 -10.02
N ASP A 287 -28.19 24.53 -10.70
CA ASP A 287 -28.76 23.17 -10.74
C ASP A 287 -28.37 22.29 -9.54
N GLY A 288 -27.61 22.83 -8.59
CA GLY A 288 -27.06 22.08 -7.46
C GLY A 288 -25.68 21.46 -7.72
N HIS A 289 -25.06 21.03 -6.62
CA HIS A 289 -23.72 20.47 -6.57
C HIS A 289 -23.60 19.12 -7.28
N PHE A 290 -24.47 18.15 -6.96
CA PHE A 290 -24.35 16.79 -7.52
C PHE A 290 -24.56 16.80 -9.04
N VAL A 291 -25.56 17.56 -9.52
CA VAL A 291 -25.85 17.71 -10.94
C VAL A 291 -24.69 18.36 -11.68
N THR A 292 -24.09 19.40 -11.10
CA THR A 292 -22.92 20.09 -11.69
C THR A 292 -21.72 19.17 -11.78
N PHE A 293 -21.44 18.40 -10.71
CA PHE A 293 -20.37 17.38 -10.73
C PHE A 293 -20.61 16.33 -11.82
N TRP A 294 -21.82 15.77 -11.89
CA TRP A 294 -22.17 14.76 -12.89
C TRP A 294 -22.06 15.30 -14.32
N ARG A 295 -22.47 16.56 -14.54
CA ARG A 295 -22.32 17.24 -15.83
C ARG A 295 -20.86 17.36 -16.25
N LEU A 296 -19.96 17.69 -15.32
CA LEU A 296 -18.53 17.75 -15.62
C LEU A 296 -17.97 16.38 -16.02
N LEU A 297 -18.43 15.28 -15.42
CA LEU A 297 -18.03 13.92 -15.82
C LEU A 297 -18.58 13.54 -17.20
N LEU A 298 -19.79 13.96 -17.55
CA LEU A 298 -20.36 13.73 -18.88
C LEU A 298 -19.66 14.56 -19.96
N GLU A 299 -19.29 15.80 -19.63
CA GLU A 299 -18.55 16.67 -20.54
C GLU A 299 -17.10 16.20 -20.69
N TYR A 300 -16.44 15.83 -19.59
CA TYR A 300 -15.05 15.38 -19.55
C TYR A 300 -14.97 13.95 -18.98
N PRO A 301 -15.40 12.93 -19.71
CA PRO A 301 -15.25 11.54 -19.28
C PRO A 301 -13.78 11.15 -19.07
N GLU A 302 -12.85 11.93 -19.65
CA GLU A 302 -11.43 11.79 -19.41
C GLU A 302 -11.03 11.98 -17.94
N ILE A 303 -11.83 12.64 -17.10
CA ILE A 303 -11.58 12.69 -15.64
C ILE A 303 -11.52 11.27 -15.07
N LEU A 304 -12.52 10.43 -15.38
CA LEU A 304 -12.59 9.05 -14.92
C LEU A 304 -11.54 8.17 -15.60
N ALA A 305 -11.31 8.38 -16.91
CA ALA A 305 -10.29 7.61 -17.63
C ALA A 305 -8.87 7.88 -17.11
N TRP A 306 -8.60 9.12 -16.70
CA TRP A 306 -7.31 9.53 -16.15
C TRP A 306 -7.13 9.06 -14.70
N GLU A 307 -8.18 9.09 -13.88
CA GLU A 307 -8.17 8.46 -12.55
C GLU A 307 -7.81 6.98 -12.68
N LYS A 308 -8.50 6.28 -13.57
CA LYS A 308 -8.24 4.87 -13.84
C LYS A 308 -6.82 4.62 -14.35
N LEU A 309 -6.29 5.49 -15.22
CA LEU A 309 -4.90 5.38 -15.69
C LEU A 309 -3.94 5.44 -14.50
N TRP A 310 -4.13 6.41 -13.60
CA TRP A 310 -3.29 6.56 -12.43
C TRP A 310 -3.33 5.32 -11.53
N THR A 311 -4.53 4.80 -11.22
CA THR A 311 -4.69 3.61 -10.38
C THR A 311 -4.11 2.36 -11.03
N ASP A 312 -4.33 2.17 -12.34
CA ASP A 312 -3.73 1.04 -13.07
C ASP A 312 -2.19 1.10 -13.08
N SER A 313 -1.60 2.31 -13.08
CA SER A 313 -0.15 2.49 -12.98
C SER A 313 0.39 2.10 -11.60
N GLN A 314 -0.35 2.36 -10.53
CA GLN A 314 0.00 1.88 -9.18
C GLN A 314 -0.03 0.34 -9.13
N HIS A 315 -1.12 -0.28 -9.59
CA HIS A 315 -1.23 -1.75 -9.63
C HIS A 315 -0.20 -2.39 -10.58
N GLY A 316 0.19 -1.71 -11.66
CA GLY A 316 1.29 -2.13 -12.53
C GLY A 316 2.62 -2.23 -11.79
N MET A 317 2.95 -1.24 -10.94
CA MET A 317 4.13 -1.31 -10.08
C MET A 317 4.08 -2.52 -9.14
N TYR A 318 2.91 -2.79 -8.52
CA TYR A 318 2.74 -3.95 -7.63
C TYR A 318 2.99 -5.26 -8.39
N ALA A 319 2.41 -5.40 -9.57
CA ALA A 319 2.60 -6.58 -10.41
C ALA A 319 4.07 -6.80 -10.81
N GLU A 320 4.81 -5.73 -11.08
CA GLU A 320 6.23 -5.83 -11.43
C GLU A 320 7.10 -6.20 -10.23
N ILE A 321 6.86 -5.59 -9.06
CA ILE A 321 7.53 -5.96 -7.81
C ILE A 321 7.27 -7.44 -7.51
N TYR A 322 6.01 -7.88 -7.59
CA TYR A 322 5.64 -9.29 -7.42
C TYR A 322 6.42 -10.19 -8.39
N GLY A 323 6.42 -9.84 -9.67
CA GLY A 323 7.10 -10.61 -10.71
C GLY A 323 8.61 -10.74 -10.46
N VAL A 324 9.28 -9.64 -10.08
CA VAL A 324 10.70 -9.64 -9.73
C VAL A 324 10.97 -10.54 -8.53
N ILE A 325 10.21 -10.38 -7.44
CA ILE A 325 10.39 -11.18 -6.22
C ILE A 325 10.18 -12.66 -6.51
N LYS A 326 9.07 -13.03 -7.16
CA LYS A 326 8.77 -14.43 -7.50
C LYS A 326 9.74 -15.03 -8.51
N ALA A 327 10.37 -14.23 -9.37
CA ALA A 327 11.41 -14.70 -10.27
C ALA A 327 12.73 -15.01 -9.52
N ILE A 328 13.01 -14.30 -8.43
CA ILE A 328 14.21 -14.52 -7.60
C ILE A 328 13.98 -15.66 -6.61
N ARG A 329 12.90 -15.58 -5.82
CA ARG A 329 12.50 -16.57 -4.80
C ARG A 329 10.98 -16.66 -4.74
N ARG A 330 10.43 -17.81 -5.15
CA ARG A 330 8.98 -18.02 -5.29
C ARG A 330 8.26 -18.11 -3.95
N GLU A 331 8.96 -18.57 -2.93
CA GLU A 331 8.50 -18.79 -1.58
C GLU A 331 8.33 -17.50 -0.77
N VAL A 332 9.03 -16.42 -1.14
CA VAL A 332 8.90 -15.12 -0.46
C VAL A 332 7.50 -14.58 -0.68
N GLN A 333 6.76 -14.35 0.39
CA GLN A 333 5.40 -13.83 0.33
C GLN A 333 5.40 -12.35 -0.02
N VAL A 334 4.48 -11.92 -0.88
CA VAL A 334 4.37 -10.54 -1.34
C VAL A 334 2.97 -10.04 -1.05
N GLY A 335 2.87 -8.85 -0.45
CA GLY A 335 1.57 -8.27 -0.16
C GLY A 335 1.51 -6.75 -0.14
N TRP A 336 0.28 -6.27 -0.20
CA TRP A 336 -0.04 -4.88 -0.46
C TRP A 336 -0.86 -4.28 0.67
N HIS A 337 -0.48 -3.09 1.10
CA HIS A 337 -1.29 -2.25 1.94
C HIS A 337 -2.41 -1.59 1.12
N VAL A 338 -3.65 -1.76 1.55
CA VAL A 338 -4.79 -1.01 1.02
C VAL A 338 -5.27 -0.04 2.08
N MET A 339 -5.12 1.26 1.78
CA MET A 339 -5.32 2.33 2.75
C MET A 339 -6.74 2.40 3.29
N HIS A 340 -6.88 3.06 4.44
CA HIS A 340 -8.15 3.16 5.18
C HIS A 340 -9.29 3.79 4.36
N GLN A 341 -8.96 4.63 3.39
CA GLN A 341 -9.91 5.26 2.47
C GLN A 341 -10.81 4.23 1.75
N ASN A 342 -10.38 2.98 1.61
CA ASN A 342 -11.17 1.87 1.07
C ASN A 342 -12.42 1.56 1.90
N SER A 343 -12.41 1.86 3.20
CA SER A 343 -13.56 1.76 4.09
C SER A 343 -14.49 2.95 4.00
N PHE A 344 -13.99 4.10 3.56
CA PHE A 344 -14.67 5.40 3.64
C PHE A 344 -15.26 5.87 2.32
N SER A 345 -14.53 5.66 1.23
CA SER A 345 -14.84 6.24 -0.07
C SER A 345 -15.29 5.14 -1.02
N PRO A 346 -16.54 5.14 -1.49
CA PRO A 346 -16.98 4.19 -2.52
C PRO A 346 -16.22 4.43 -3.83
N PHE A 347 -15.73 5.64 -4.07
CA PHE A 347 -14.90 5.98 -5.22
C PHE A 347 -13.54 5.26 -5.15
N TYR A 348 -12.82 5.41 -4.03
CA TYR A 348 -11.53 4.72 -3.85
C TYR A 348 -11.69 3.20 -3.75
N ARG A 349 -12.76 2.73 -3.09
CA ARG A 349 -13.08 1.29 -3.02
C ARG A 349 -13.31 0.67 -4.40
N ALA A 350 -13.90 1.41 -5.34
CA ALA A 350 -14.11 0.94 -6.71
C ALA A 350 -12.79 0.77 -7.49
N GLU A 351 -11.75 1.51 -7.10
CA GLU A 351 -10.42 1.45 -7.70
C GLU A 351 -9.58 0.30 -7.13
N GLN A 352 -9.71 0.00 -5.83
CA GLN A 352 -9.01 -1.09 -5.15
C GLN A 352 -9.74 -2.44 -5.29
N ASP A 353 -9.95 -2.85 -6.55
CA ASP A 353 -10.59 -4.13 -6.87
C ASP A 353 -9.68 -5.31 -6.51
N TYR A 354 -9.97 -5.93 -5.37
CA TYR A 354 -9.24 -7.09 -4.86
C TYR A 354 -9.14 -8.25 -5.85
N LYS A 355 -10.13 -8.46 -6.73
CA LYS A 355 -10.07 -9.52 -7.75
C LYS A 355 -8.97 -9.26 -8.76
N LYS A 356 -8.76 -7.99 -9.11
CA LYS A 356 -7.68 -7.58 -10.02
C LYS A 356 -6.32 -7.59 -9.34
N MET A 357 -6.27 -7.39 -8.03
CA MET A 357 -5.04 -7.46 -7.26
C MET A 357 -4.58 -8.90 -7.01
N ALA A 358 -5.51 -9.86 -6.92
CA ALA A 358 -5.21 -11.24 -6.55
C ALA A 358 -4.10 -11.94 -7.38
N PRO A 359 -3.98 -11.76 -8.71
CA PRO A 359 -2.94 -12.42 -9.51
C PRO A 359 -1.50 -12.05 -9.14
N PHE A 360 -1.30 -10.94 -8.44
CA PHE A 360 0.01 -10.47 -8.00
C PHE A 360 0.04 -10.27 -6.48
N SER A 361 -0.73 -11.05 -5.71
CA SER A 361 -0.78 -10.94 -4.25
C SER A 361 -0.70 -12.32 -3.62
N ASP A 362 0.15 -12.49 -2.60
CA ASP A 362 0.02 -13.61 -1.67
C ASP A 362 -0.85 -13.20 -0.46
N PHE A 363 -0.74 -11.94 -0.04
CA PHE A 363 -1.65 -11.34 0.95
C PHE A 363 -2.01 -9.89 0.63
N ILE A 364 -3.11 -9.42 1.21
CA ILE A 364 -3.51 -8.02 1.22
C ILE A 364 -3.73 -7.59 2.66
N LYS A 365 -3.02 -6.53 3.07
CA LYS A 365 -3.24 -5.83 4.33
C LYS A 365 -4.32 -4.77 4.14
N VAL A 366 -5.56 -5.11 4.50
CA VAL A 366 -6.68 -4.17 4.47
C VAL A 366 -6.65 -3.35 5.76
N VAL A 367 -6.57 -2.03 5.66
CA VAL A 367 -6.62 -1.17 6.86
C VAL A 367 -8.03 -1.16 7.45
N ALA A 368 -8.17 -1.68 8.67
CA ALA A 368 -9.42 -1.71 9.43
C ALA A 368 -9.21 -1.05 10.81
N TYR A 369 -8.71 0.20 10.81
CA TYR A 369 -8.31 0.88 12.05
C TYR A 369 -9.52 1.48 12.78
N HIS A 370 -10.18 0.71 13.63
CA HIS A 370 -11.43 1.09 14.28
C HIS A 370 -11.38 2.42 15.06
N ASN A 371 -10.35 2.70 15.87
CA ASN A 371 -10.29 3.92 16.68
C ASN A 371 -10.19 5.19 15.82
N CYS A 372 -9.13 5.29 14.99
CA CYS A 372 -8.92 6.47 14.17
C CYS A 372 -9.89 6.58 12.97
N ALA A 373 -10.73 5.56 12.70
CA ALA A 373 -11.73 5.61 11.64
C ALA A 373 -12.75 6.73 11.84
N GLY A 374 -13.24 6.92 13.06
CA GLY A 374 -14.23 7.94 13.41
C GLY A 374 -13.85 9.36 12.96
N PRO A 375 -12.76 9.94 13.49
CA PRO A 375 -12.36 11.29 13.11
C PRO A 375 -11.95 11.41 11.64
N ARG A 376 -11.31 10.38 11.06
CA ARG A 376 -10.94 10.38 9.63
C ARG A 376 -12.16 10.41 8.72
N TYR A 377 -13.15 9.57 9.00
CA TYR A 377 -14.37 9.50 8.22
C TYR A 377 -15.24 10.75 8.40
N ALA A 378 -15.37 11.27 9.63
CA ALA A 378 -16.09 12.52 9.86
C ALA A 378 -15.49 13.69 9.06
N GLY A 379 -14.16 13.78 8.99
CA GLY A 379 -13.47 14.76 8.13
C GLY A 379 -13.75 14.56 6.64
N PHE A 380 -13.65 13.33 6.16
CA PHE A 380 -13.95 12.98 4.77
C PHE A 380 -15.40 13.30 4.38
N HIS A 381 -16.36 12.86 5.19
CA HIS A 381 -17.78 13.08 4.95
C HIS A 381 -18.14 14.57 4.93
N ARG A 382 -17.63 15.36 5.90
CA ARG A 382 -17.81 16.83 5.91
C ARG A 382 -17.24 17.51 4.65
N SER A 383 -16.16 16.98 4.06
CA SER A 383 -15.65 17.46 2.76
C SER A 383 -16.66 17.23 1.63
N LEU A 384 -17.24 16.03 1.54
CA LEU A 384 -18.24 15.70 0.53
C LEU A 384 -19.54 16.51 0.71
N ALA A 385 -19.99 16.65 1.97
CA ALA A 385 -21.19 17.41 2.32
C ALA A 385 -21.07 18.92 2.06
N ARG A 386 -19.85 19.44 1.84
CA ARG A 386 -19.61 20.83 1.40
C ARG A 386 -19.39 20.96 -0.10
N THR A 387 -19.30 19.84 -0.82
CA THR A 387 -18.98 19.80 -2.24
C THR A 387 -20.04 18.99 -2.98
N ILE A 388 -19.72 17.80 -3.49
CA ILE A 388 -20.61 17.03 -4.39
C ILE A 388 -21.93 16.59 -3.75
N PHE A 389 -22.02 16.59 -2.41
CA PHE A 389 -23.24 16.31 -1.66
C PHE A 389 -23.78 17.54 -0.91
N GLY A 390 -23.33 18.75 -1.27
CA GLY A 390 -23.79 20.00 -0.66
C GLY A 390 -25.26 20.34 -0.87
N ASP A 391 -25.97 19.60 -1.73
CA ASP A 391 -27.42 19.73 -1.89
C ASP A 391 -28.22 18.99 -0.80
N ALA A 392 -27.59 18.07 -0.06
CA ALA A 392 -28.22 17.27 0.97
C ALA A 392 -27.89 17.80 2.37
N ARG A 393 -28.76 17.48 3.35
CA ARG A 393 -28.38 17.61 4.76
C ARG A 393 -27.21 16.66 5.05
N PRO A 394 -26.20 17.04 5.85
CA PRO A 394 -25.07 16.17 6.17
C PRO A 394 -25.51 14.78 6.65
N GLU A 395 -26.51 14.70 7.52
CA GLU A 395 -27.03 13.45 8.09
C GLU A 395 -27.66 12.56 7.01
N ALA A 396 -28.43 13.14 6.09
CA ALA A 396 -29.03 12.38 4.98
C ALA A 396 -27.98 11.84 4.01
N SER A 397 -26.92 12.63 3.74
CA SER A 397 -25.79 12.14 2.92
C SER A 397 -24.96 11.08 3.65
N LEU A 398 -24.89 11.14 4.99
CA LEU A 398 -24.21 10.13 5.81
C LEU A 398 -24.96 8.79 5.73
N GLU A 399 -26.28 8.81 5.94
CA GLU A 399 -27.15 7.63 5.81
C GLU A 399 -27.01 6.98 4.43
N LEU A 400 -26.99 7.79 3.36
CA LEU A 400 -26.75 7.30 2.01
C LEU A 400 -25.38 6.63 1.88
N MET A 401 -24.32 7.26 2.40
CA MET A 401 -22.96 6.72 2.33
C MET A 401 -22.83 5.42 3.13
N TYR A 402 -23.44 5.33 4.31
CA TYR A 402 -23.54 4.09 5.09
C TYR A 402 -24.26 2.98 4.33
N GLY A 403 -25.38 3.29 3.69
CA GLY A 403 -26.09 2.33 2.82
C GLY A 403 -25.22 1.84 1.65
N ILE A 404 -24.49 2.73 0.98
CA ILE A 404 -23.57 2.37 -0.11
C ILE A 404 -22.40 1.50 0.39
N LEU A 405 -21.84 1.84 1.54
CA LEU A 405 -20.66 1.19 2.08
C LEU A 405 -20.98 -0.11 2.82
N GLY A 406 -22.24 -0.31 3.24
CA GLY A 406 -22.70 -1.46 4.01
C GLY A 406 -22.34 -1.40 5.50
N VAL A 407 -22.14 -0.20 6.03
CA VAL A 407 -21.75 0.05 7.43
C VAL A 407 -22.89 0.75 8.17
N ASP A 408 -22.87 0.68 9.50
CA ASP A 408 -23.84 1.33 10.38
C ASP A 408 -23.08 1.76 11.63
N GLU A 409 -22.70 3.04 11.67
CA GLU A 409 -21.80 3.60 12.68
C GLU A 409 -22.44 4.86 13.30
N ALA A 410 -21.80 5.43 14.32
CA ALA A 410 -22.36 6.53 15.10
C ALA A 410 -22.72 7.78 14.26
N PRO A 411 -23.60 8.66 14.76
CA PRO A 411 -23.90 9.94 14.11
C PRO A 411 -22.65 10.80 13.86
N LEU A 412 -22.70 11.66 12.83
CA LEU A 412 -21.54 12.43 12.34
C LEU A 412 -20.73 13.15 13.42
N ASP A 413 -21.41 13.73 14.41
CA ASP A 413 -20.79 14.54 15.46
C ASP A 413 -20.26 13.72 16.65
N GLU A 414 -20.64 12.44 16.74
CA GLU A 414 -20.16 11.50 17.76
C GLU A 414 -19.02 10.61 17.24
N LEU A 415 -18.93 10.44 15.91
CA LEU A 415 -17.91 9.62 15.26
C LEU A 415 -16.48 9.90 15.77
N PRO A 416 -16.01 11.15 15.90
CA PRO A 416 -14.65 11.40 16.38
C PRO A 416 -14.37 10.81 17.76
N GLN A 417 -15.36 10.78 18.65
CA GLN A 417 -15.24 10.37 20.05
C GLN A 417 -15.31 8.86 20.22
N VAL A 418 -16.12 8.18 19.41
CA VAL A 418 -16.40 6.74 19.59
C VAL A 418 -15.65 5.84 18.59
N GLY A 419 -15.09 6.40 17.51
CA GLY A 419 -14.45 5.61 16.47
C GLY A 419 -15.47 4.83 15.65
N TRP A 420 -15.04 3.75 15.01
CA TRP A 420 -15.92 2.76 14.37
C TRP A 420 -15.94 1.47 15.17
N SER A 421 -16.99 0.69 15.01
CA SER A 421 -17.23 -0.54 15.76
C SER A 421 -16.30 -1.70 15.35
N ALA A 422 -16.19 -2.70 16.24
CA ALA A 422 -15.58 -3.99 15.88
C ALA A 422 -16.40 -4.74 14.81
N GLU A 423 -17.73 -4.52 14.76
CA GLU A 423 -18.58 -5.10 13.72
C GLU A 423 -18.20 -4.58 12.31
N TYR A 424 -17.78 -3.32 12.19
CA TYR A 424 -17.17 -2.83 10.95
C TYR A 424 -15.93 -3.64 10.56
N VAL A 425 -15.02 -3.91 11.52
CA VAL A 425 -13.81 -4.70 11.26
C VAL A 425 -14.18 -6.08 10.72
N ARG A 426 -15.17 -6.75 11.32
CA ARG A 426 -15.68 -8.04 10.87
C ARG A 426 -16.23 -7.96 9.44
N ARG A 427 -17.10 -6.98 9.16
CA ARG A 427 -17.76 -6.82 7.85
C ARG A 427 -16.78 -6.49 6.74
N GLU A 428 -15.85 -5.55 6.99
CA GLU A 428 -14.85 -5.15 6.01
C GLU A 428 -13.88 -6.29 5.70
N THR A 429 -13.52 -7.06 6.73
CA THR A 429 -12.72 -8.29 6.55
C THR A 429 -13.47 -9.34 5.72
N ALA A 430 -14.71 -9.66 6.08
CA ALA A 430 -15.52 -10.64 5.33
C ALA A 430 -15.73 -10.22 3.87
N ARG A 431 -15.94 -8.92 3.63
CA ARG A 431 -16.04 -8.36 2.29
C ARG A 431 -14.74 -8.55 1.51
N ALA A 432 -13.58 -8.28 2.12
CA ALA A 432 -12.30 -8.47 1.47
C ALA A 432 -12.04 -9.95 1.14
N VAL A 433 -12.28 -10.87 2.09
CA VAL A 433 -12.11 -12.32 1.91
C VAL A 433 -12.97 -12.83 0.76
N ALA A 434 -14.25 -12.44 0.71
CA ALA A 434 -15.17 -12.84 -0.34
C ALA A 434 -14.75 -12.37 -1.75
N ASN A 435 -13.90 -11.33 -1.86
CA ASN A 435 -13.46 -10.80 -3.14
C ASN A 435 -12.12 -11.35 -3.64
N VAL A 436 -11.23 -11.84 -2.77
CA VAL A 436 -9.93 -12.39 -3.22
C VAL A 436 -9.95 -13.91 -3.49
N GLY A 437 -10.93 -14.63 -2.96
CA GLY A 437 -10.96 -16.10 -3.01
C GLY A 437 -9.90 -16.75 -2.12
N GLU A 438 -9.68 -18.06 -2.26
CA GLU A 438 -8.88 -18.84 -1.31
C GLU A 438 -7.35 -18.66 -1.44
N ARG A 439 -6.87 -18.03 -2.53
CA ARG A 439 -5.43 -17.98 -2.84
C ARG A 439 -4.68 -16.84 -2.17
N VAL A 440 -5.37 -15.79 -1.72
CA VAL A 440 -4.76 -14.60 -1.16
C VAL A 440 -5.24 -14.43 0.27
N ALA A 441 -4.31 -14.31 1.21
CA ALA A 441 -4.68 -14.04 2.60
C ALA A 441 -5.13 -12.59 2.77
N ILE A 442 -6.26 -12.39 3.44
CA ILE A 442 -6.61 -11.08 4.00
C ILE A 442 -6.06 -11.01 5.42
N LEU A 443 -5.24 -10.00 5.66
CA LEU A 443 -4.61 -9.72 6.95
C LEU A 443 -5.02 -8.31 7.40
N PRO A 444 -6.17 -8.14 8.08
CA PRO A 444 -6.62 -6.82 8.50
C PRO A 444 -5.58 -6.12 9.38
N GLY A 445 -5.31 -4.86 9.06
CA GLY A 445 -4.52 -3.99 9.91
C GLY A 445 -5.37 -3.53 11.09
N ILE A 446 -4.98 -3.88 12.31
CA ILE A 446 -5.68 -3.52 13.54
C ILE A 446 -4.98 -2.32 14.19
N ASP A 447 -5.77 -1.31 14.53
CA ASP A 447 -5.32 -0.11 15.26
C ASP A 447 -4.91 -0.48 16.69
N ILE A 448 -3.67 -0.18 17.04
CA ILE A 448 -3.16 -0.17 18.41
C ILE A 448 -2.46 1.18 18.60
N ASP A 449 -3.13 2.05 19.37
CA ASP A 449 -2.66 3.39 19.73
C ASP A 449 -2.23 4.27 18.55
N ILE A 450 -2.89 4.13 17.39
CA ILE A 450 -2.67 5.08 16.30
C ILE A 450 -3.12 6.48 16.78
N PRO A 451 -2.26 7.51 16.71
CA PRO A 451 -2.56 8.81 17.29
C PRO A 451 -3.86 9.43 16.79
N THR A 452 -4.72 9.80 17.74
CA THR A 452 -5.95 10.60 17.55
C THR A 452 -5.90 11.84 18.45
N GLY A 453 -6.81 12.79 18.25
CA GLY A 453 -6.91 13.98 19.11
C GLY A 453 -7.29 13.65 20.56
N PRO A 454 -6.98 14.51 21.54
CA PRO A 454 -7.19 14.21 22.97
C PRO A 454 -8.62 13.84 23.38
N GLU A 455 -9.63 14.37 22.67
CA GLU A 455 -11.06 14.09 22.92
C GLU A 455 -11.65 13.09 21.91
N GLN A 456 -10.80 12.46 21.10
CA GLN A 456 -11.21 11.46 20.11
C GLN A 456 -11.02 10.06 20.67
N ALA A 457 -11.61 9.06 19.99
CA ALA A 457 -11.51 7.66 20.37
C ALA A 457 -10.05 7.25 20.63
N GLN A 458 -9.83 6.62 21.79
CA GLN A 458 -8.54 6.11 22.23
C GLN A 458 -8.56 4.57 22.24
N CYS A 459 -7.40 3.97 22.02
CA CYS A 459 -7.26 2.52 22.07
C CYS A 459 -7.40 2.01 23.51
N THR A 460 -8.07 0.87 23.67
CA THR A 460 -8.22 0.17 24.96
C THR A 460 -7.93 -1.31 24.76
N PRO A 461 -7.52 -2.06 25.81
CA PRO A 461 -7.28 -3.49 25.71
C PRO A 461 -8.51 -4.25 25.20
N GLU A 462 -9.69 -3.90 25.71
CA GLU A 462 -10.96 -4.50 25.30
C GLU A 462 -11.29 -4.20 23.84
N GLY A 463 -11.08 -2.97 23.39
CA GLY A 463 -11.29 -2.56 22.00
C GLY A 463 -10.36 -3.31 21.03
N THR A 464 -9.07 -3.43 21.39
CA THR A 464 -8.09 -4.20 20.61
C THR A 464 -8.49 -5.67 20.52
N ARG A 465 -8.86 -6.31 21.64
CA ARG A 465 -9.33 -7.70 21.65
C ARG A 465 -10.54 -7.88 20.74
N ALA A 466 -11.55 -7.03 20.90
CA ALA A 466 -12.78 -7.11 20.11
C ALA A 466 -12.51 -6.93 18.61
N ALA A 467 -11.61 -6.02 18.22
CA ALA A 467 -11.24 -5.82 16.81
C ALA A 467 -10.51 -7.04 16.22
N VAL A 468 -9.62 -7.68 16.98
CA VAL A 468 -8.93 -8.91 16.53
C VAL A 468 -9.92 -10.07 16.41
N GLU A 469 -10.78 -10.29 17.41
CA GLU A 469 -11.82 -11.32 17.36
C GLU A 469 -12.76 -11.11 16.16
N ALA A 470 -13.16 -9.87 15.91
CA ALA A 470 -13.99 -9.49 14.78
C ALA A 470 -13.30 -9.76 13.42
N ALA A 471 -12.02 -9.44 13.29
CA ALA A 471 -11.26 -9.77 12.08
C ALA A 471 -11.24 -11.29 11.83
N MET A 472 -10.96 -12.09 12.87
CA MET A 472 -10.96 -13.55 12.76
C MET A 472 -12.35 -14.10 12.39
N ALA A 473 -13.42 -13.59 13.03
CA ALA A 473 -14.81 -13.94 12.71
C ALA A 473 -15.23 -13.52 11.29
N GLY A 474 -14.55 -12.52 10.71
CA GLY A 474 -14.69 -12.11 9.31
C GLY A 474 -13.99 -13.06 8.32
N GLY A 475 -13.28 -14.09 8.79
CA GLY A 475 -12.55 -15.05 7.96
C GLY A 475 -11.13 -14.63 7.61
N ALA A 476 -10.53 -13.68 8.33
CA ALA A 476 -9.12 -13.37 8.17
C ALA A 476 -8.24 -14.60 8.42
N ARG A 477 -7.10 -14.66 7.72
CA ARG A 477 -6.06 -15.68 7.96
C ARG A 477 -5.11 -15.30 9.10
N GLY A 478 -5.32 -14.13 9.68
CA GLY A 478 -4.47 -13.50 10.67
C GLY A 478 -4.66 -11.99 10.66
N VAL A 479 -3.89 -11.29 11.48
CA VAL A 479 -3.96 -9.82 11.61
C VAL A 479 -2.58 -9.20 11.55
N ILE A 480 -2.52 -7.91 11.24
CA ILE A 480 -1.30 -7.10 11.37
C ILE A 480 -1.55 -5.97 12.37
N LEU A 481 -0.85 -6.04 13.49
CA LEU A 481 -0.88 -5.05 14.55
C LEU A 481 -0.21 -3.77 14.06
N SER A 482 -0.99 -2.70 14.00
CA SER A 482 -0.67 -1.45 13.32
C SER A 482 -0.78 -0.27 14.29
N ARG A 483 -0.04 0.81 14.12
CA ARG A 483 0.76 1.11 12.91
C ARG A 483 2.26 0.92 13.10
N LYS A 484 2.79 1.09 14.30
CA LYS A 484 4.15 0.71 14.68
C LYS A 484 4.26 0.47 16.18
N TYR A 485 5.14 -0.44 16.60
CA TYR A 485 5.34 -0.77 18.01
C TYR A 485 5.70 0.44 18.89
N SER A 486 6.50 1.40 18.41
CA SER A 486 6.87 2.62 19.16
C SER A 486 5.73 3.63 19.39
N GLU A 487 4.50 3.30 18.98
CA GLU A 487 3.26 4.02 19.36
C GLU A 487 2.44 3.25 20.41
N MET A 488 2.63 1.94 20.53
CA MET A 488 1.72 1.04 21.23
C MET A 488 1.93 1.08 22.74
N ARG A 489 0.84 1.12 23.51
CA ARG A 489 0.89 0.80 24.93
C ARG A 489 0.93 -0.72 25.09
N LEU A 490 1.76 -1.20 26.02
CA LEU A 490 1.96 -2.64 26.19
C LEU A 490 0.66 -3.38 26.55
N ASP A 491 -0.18 -2.80 27.41
CA ASP A 491 -1.46 -3.44 27.78
C ASP A 491 -2.41 -3.59 26.58
N ASN A 492 -2.45 -2.62 25.67
CA ASN A 492 -3.23 -2.71 24.43
C ASN A 492 -2.65 -3.77 23.48
N LEU A 493 -1.33 -3.79 23.32
CA LEU A 493 -0.63 -4.80 22.53
C LEU A 493 -0.88 -6.22 23.07
N PHE A 494 -0.78 -6.43 24.37
CA PHE A 494 -0.90 -7.76 24.97
C PHE A 494 -2.32 -8.32 24.91
N ALA A 495 -3.34 -7.45 24.85
CA ALA A 495 -4.73 -7.88 24.68
C ALA A 495 -4.97 -8.68 23.38
N THR A 496 -4.10 -8.53 22.38
CA THR A 496 -4.17 -9.27 21.12
C THR A 496 -3.97 -10.77 21.30
N LYS A 497 -3.09 -11.19 22.21
CA LYS A 497 -2.75 -12.61 22.42
C LYS A 497 -3.97 -13.43 22.85
N ASP A 498 -4.82 -12.86 23.69
CA ASP A 498 -6.03 -13.53 24.19
C ASP A 498 -7.13 -13.64 23.12
N ALA A 499 -7.08 -12.79 22.09
CA ALA A 499 -8.08 -12.69 21.03
C ALA A 499 -7.86 -13.71 19.89
N ILE A 500 -6.66 -14.28 19.79
CA ILE A 500 -6.27 -15.15 18.69
C ILE A 500 -6.62 -16.59 19.05
N PRO A 501 -7.37 -17.32 18.18
CA PRO A 501 -7.66 -18.74 18.40
C PRO A 501 -6.38 -19.56 18.56
N ALA A 502 -6.41 -20.50 19.51
CA ALA A 502 -5.29 -21.41 19.82
C ALA A 502 -4.98 -22.38 18.70
#